data_AF-A0A963UJZ7-F1
#
_entry.id   AF-A0A963UJZ7-F1
#
_cell.length_a   1.000
_cell.length_b   1.000
_cell.length_c   1.000
_cell.angle_alpha   90.00
_cell.angle_beta   90.00
_cell.angle_gamma   90.00
#
_symmetry.space_group_name_H-M   'P 1'
#
loop_
_entity.id
_entity.type
_entity.pdbx_description
1 polymer ?
#
loop_
_entity_poly.entity_id
_entity_poly.type
_entity_poly.pdbx_seq_one_letter_code
_entity_poly.pdbx_strand_id
1 'polypeptide(L)'
;IFAVWLRWLPAIGAGTPGDPASQARALILPAFALGIGWVGYLARLVRASLLEVMGENHIRTARAFGLPERRVVLRYGLRVAIIPTIALLAVGLGSILSSAVFVETVFGRPGIGTLITGAVQKRNYPVVMGTVLFMTAFYLFVVTAADLLIARLDPRVRDVFRR
;
A
#
# COMPACT_ATOMS: atom_id res chain seq x y z
N ILE A 1 19.31 11.88 -8.03
CA ILE A 1 20.00 12.63 -6.95
C ILE A 1 20.67 11.67 -5.95
N PHE A 2 19.93 10.86 -5.17
CA PHE A 2 20.53 10.00 -4.14
C PHE A 2 21.52 8.93 -4.62
N ALA A 3 21.28 8.35 -5.80
CA ALA A 3 22.12 7.29 -6.34
C ALA A 3 23.27 7.81 -7.23
N VAL A 4 22.99 8.83 -8.04
CA VAL A 4 23.95 9.38 -9.03
C VAL A 4 24.79 10.51 -8.47
N TRP A 5 24.21 11.39 -7.64
CA TRP A 5 24.91 12.56 -7.08
C TRP A 5 25.49 12.27 -5.68
N LEU A 6 24.74 11.64 -4.78
CA LEU A 6 25.23 11.35 -3.41
C LEU A 6 25.93 9.98 -3.26
N ARG A 7 25.79 9.05 -4.21
CA ARG A 7 26.33 7.67 -4.16
C ARG A 7 26.03 6.89 -2.87
N TRP A 8 25.02 7.30 -2.10
CA TRP A 8 24.69 6.67 -0.82
C TRP A 8 24.10 5.27 -0.98
N LEU A 9 23.47 5.00 -2.12
CA LEU A 9 22.79 3.75 -2.42
C LEU A 9 23.03 3.35 -3.88
N PRO A 10 23.17 2.05 -4.19
CA PRO A 10 23.37 1.59 -5.55
C PRO A 10 22.14 1.94 -6.41
N ALA A 11 22.39 2.64 -7.53
CA ALA A 11 21.35 3.01 -8.49
C ALA A 11 20.82 1.80 -9.28
N ILE A 12 21.67 0.77 -9.42
CA ILE A 12 21.48 -0.38 -10.30
C ILE A 12 22.07 -1.60 -9.59
N GLY A 13 21.39 -2.74 -9.69
CA GLY A 13 21.91 -4.03 -9.24
C GLY A 13 21.14 -4.64 -8.07
N ALA A 14 21.23 -5.97 -7.98
CA ALA A 14 20.38 -6.74 -7.10
C ALA A 14 20.80 -6.76 -5.61
N GLY A 15 21.93 -6.11 -5.29
CA GLY A 15 22.75 -6.47 -4.13
C GLY A 15 23.66 -7.66 -4.46
N THR A 16 24.64 -7.94 -3.60
CA THR A 16 25.54 -9.08 -3.76
C THR A 16 24.77 -10.38 -3.51
N PRO A 17 24.88 -11.41 -4.38
CA PRO A 17 24.27 -12.71 -4.13
C PRO A 17 24.79 -13.30 -2.81
N GLY A 18 23.89 -13.68 -1.91
CA GLY A 18 24.25 -14.28 -0.61
C GLY A 18 24.31 -13.32 0.59
N ASP A 19 24.24 -11.99 0.40
CA ASP A 19 24.16 -11.03 1.51
C ASP A 19 22.78 -10.34 1.57
N PRO A 20 21.89 -10.74 2.50
CA PRO A 20 20.56 -10.15 2.67
C PRO A 20 20.58 -8.65 2.94
N ALA A 21 21.62 -8.14 3.62
CA ALA A 21 21.70 -6.73 3.97
C ALA A 21 21.96 -5.86 2.73
N SER A 22 22.83 -6.31 1.83
CA SER A 22 23.07 -5.64 0.55
C SER A 22 21.82 -5.62 -0.35
N GLN A 23 21.04 -6.71 -0.35
CA GLN A 23 19.82 -6.82 -1.14
C GLN A 23 18.71 -5.91 -0.61
N ALA A 24 18.55 -5.82 0.72
CA ALA A 24 17.61 -4.91 1.35
C ALA A 24 17.96 -3.43 1.07
N ARG A 25 19.25 -3.06 1.12
CA ARG A 25 19.70 -1.70 0.77
C ARG A 25 19.37 -1.35 -0.68
N ALA A 26 19.52 -2.29 -1.60
CA ALA A 26 19.19 -2.09 -3.01
C ALA A 26 17.67 -1.96 -3.28
N LEU A 27 16.80 -2.24 -2.30
CA LEU A 27 15.35 -2.05 -2.41
C LEU A 27 14.86 -0.70 -1.88
N ILE A 28 15.69 0.02 -1.10
CA ILE A 28 15.29 1.29 -0.46
C ILE A 28 14.89 2.33 -1.52
N LEU A 29 15.71 2.51 -2.56
CA LEU A 29 15.45 3.51 -3.60
C LEU A 29 14.20 3.18 -4.45
N PRO A 30 14.03 1.95 -4.99
CA PRO A 30 12.80 1.55 -5.66
C PRO A 30 11.55 1.71 -4.80
N ALA A 31 11.60 1.27 -3.54
CA ALA A 31 10.47 1.34 -2.64
C ALA A 31 10.09 2.79 -2.32
N PHE A 32 11.08 3.66 -2.13
CA PHE A 32 10.84 5.08 -1.87
C PHE A 32 10.26 5.79 -3.09
N ALA A 33 10.74 5.46 -4.30
CA ALA A 33 10.21 6.01 -5.55
C ALA A 33 8.72 5.65 -5.75
N LEU A 34 8.33 4.41 -5.42
CA LEU A 34 6.92 3.98 -5.47
C LEU A 34 6.08 4.59 -4.33
N GLY A 35 6.63 4.65 -3.12
CA GLY A 35 5.88 5.02 -1.92
C GLY A 35 5.63 6.51 -1.75
N ILE A 36 6.56 7.37 -2.16
CA ILE A 36 6.52 8.80 -1.80
C ILE A 36 5.27 9.52 -2.32
N GLY A 37 4.78 9.15 -3.51
CA GLY A 37 3.57 9.75 -4.09
C GLY A 37 2.30 9.43 -3.31
N TRP A 38 2.25 8.28 -2.64
CA TRP A 38 1.09 7.82 -1.87
C TRP A 38 1.04 8.40 -0.46
N VAL A 39 2.21 8.63 0.15
CA VAL A 39 2.29 9.08 1.56
C VAL A 39 1.49 10.35 1.81
N GLY A 40 1.65 11.38 0.96
CA GLY A 40 0.93 12.65 1.13
C GLY A 40 -0.59 12.50 1.00
N TYR A 41 -1.03 11.67 0.06
CA TYR A 41 -2.45 11.43 -0.19
C TYR A 41 -3.09 10.66 0.97
N LEU A 42 -2.46 9.58 1.43
CA LEU A 42 -2.94 8.76 2.55
C LEU A 42 -2.93 9.56 3.87
N ALA A 43 -1.89 10.34 4.13
CA ALA A 43 -1.82 11.18 5.33
C ALA A 43 -2.96 12.20 5.36
N ARG A 44 -3.28 12.82 4.21
CA ARG A 44 -4.40 13.75 4.10
C ARG A 44 -5.74 13.05 4.32
N LEU A 45 -5.92 11.86 3.76
CA LEU A 45 -7.15 11.08 3.93
C LEU A 45 -7.35 10.67 5.39
N VAL A 46 -6.34 10.08 6.03
CA VAL A 46 -6.40 9.70 7.45
C VAL A 46 -6.73 10.91 8.31
N ARG A 47 -6.10 12.07 8.04
CA ARG A 47 -6.37 13.31 8.78
C ARG A 47 -7.82 13.77 8.61
N ALA A 48 -8.35 13.76 7.38
CA ALA A 48 -9.73 14.17 7.11
C ALA A 48 -10.73 13.25 7.84
N SER A 49 -10.58 11.93 7.68
CA SER A 49 -11.43 10.95 8.36
C SER A 49 -11.30 11.01 9.89
N LEU A 50 -10.11 11.30 10.42
CA LEU A 50 -9.93 11.48 11.86
C LEU A 50 -10.66 12.71 12.37
N LEU A 51 -10.63 13.83 11.65
CA LEU A 51 -11.37 15.05 12.04
C LEU A 51 -12.88 14.80 12.09
N GLU A 52 -13.42 14.05 11.14
CA GLU A 52 -14.83 13.66 11.11
C GLU A 52 -15.19 12.77 12.32
N VAL A 53 -14.44 11.69 12.54
CA VAL A 53 -14.71 10.73 13.62
C VAL A 53 -14.61 11.38 15.01
N MET A 54 -13.69 12.33 15.19
CA MET A 54 -13.52 13.06 16.46
C MET A 54 -14.73 13.92 16.84
N GLY A 55 -15.61 14.23 15.89
CA GLY A 55 -16.88 14.92 16.13
C GLY A 55 -18.01 14.00 16.60
N GLU A 56 -17.87 12.68 16.50
CA GLU A 56 -18.95 11.72 16.79
C GLU A 56 -19.26 11.58 18.29
N ASN A 57 -20.53 11.24 18.58
CA ASN A 57 -21.02 11.09 19.95
C ASN A 57 -20.26 10.02 20.76
N HIS A 58 -19.83 8.92 20.14
CA HIS A 58 -19.10 7.87 20.84
C HIS A 58 -17.72 8.36 21.37
N ILE A 59 -17.09 9.31 20.69
CA ILE A 59 -15.86 9.97 21.15
C ILE A 59 -16.14 10.94 22.30
N ARG A 60 -17.23 11.72 22.21
CA ARG A 60 -17.66 12.63 23.29
C ARG A 60 -17.97 11.85 24.58
N THR A 61 -18.65 10.72 24.45
CA THR A 61 -18.91 9.80 25.57
C THR A 61 -17.60 9.27 26.15
N ALA A 62 -16.66 8.82 25.33
CA ALA A 62 -15.34 8.37 25.81
C ALA A 62 -14.59 9.46 26.58
N ARG A 63 -14.65 10.73 26.13
CA ARG A 63 -14.10 11.87 26.87
C ARG A 63 -14.83 12.15 28.19
N ALA A 64 -16.15 12.04 28.20
CA ALA A 64 -16.95 12.23 29.41
C ALA A 64 -16.62 11.20 30.51
N PHE A 65 -16.22 9.98 30.12
CA PHE A 65 -15.70 8.94 31.02
C PHE A 65 -14.27 9.22 31.55
N GLY A 66 -13.64 10.34 31.18
CA GLY A 66 -12.31 10.72 31.67
C GLY A 66 -11.15 9.96 31.03
N LEU A 67 -11.35 9.32 29.87
CA LEU A 67 -10.27 8.63 29.15
C LEU A 67 -9.20 9.63 28.67
N PRO A 68 -7.90 9.28 28.74
CA PRO A 68 -6.84 10.16 28.28
C PRO A 68 -6.93 10.37 26.76
N GLU A 69 -6.73 11.62 26.30
CA GLU A 69 -6.91 12.02 24.90
C GLU A 69 -6.09 11.16 23.92
N ARG A 70 -4.86 10.76 24.29
CA ARG A 70 -4.04 9.83 23.49
C ARG A 70 -4.75 8.50 23.22
N ARG A 71 -5.45 7.95 24.22
CA ARG A 71 -6.19 6.69 24.07
C ARG A 71 -7.46 6.89 23.23
N VAL A 72 -8.14 8.03 23.40
CA VAL A 72 -9.30 8.41 22.57
C VAL A 72 -8.90 8.46 21.10
N VAL A 73 -7.83 9.19 20.76
CA VAL A 73 -7.35 9.33 19.38
C VAL A 73 -6.85 8.00 18.81
N LEU A 74 -5.92 7.31 19.48
CA LEU A 74 -5.25 6.13 18.90
C LEU A 74 -6.14 4.88 18.86
N ARG A 75 -7.00 4.68 19.87
CA ARG A 75 -7.76 3.44 20.01
C ARG A 75 -9.20 3.54 19.49
N TYR A 76 -9.83 4.70 19.65
CA TYR A 76 -11.23 4.89 19.27
C TYR A 76 -11.35 5.65 17.94
N GLY A 77 -10.69 6.81 17.82
CA GLY A 77 -10.74 7.62 16.61
C GLY A 77 -10.06 6.97 15.41
N LEU A 78 -8.78 6.61 15.55
CA LEU A 78 -7.95 6.10 14.45
C LEU A 78 -8.47 4.76 13.90
N ARG A 79 -9.01 3.90 14.76
CA ARG A 79 -9.54 2.59 14.36
C ARG A 79 -10.70 2.73 13.36
N VAL A 80 -11.54 3.75 13.51
CA VAL A 80 -12.65 4.02 12.59
C VAL A 80 -12.15 4.84 11.40
N ALA A 81 -11.32 5.85 11.64
CA ALA A 81 -10.81 6.73 10.60
C ALA A 81 -9.92 6.04 9.54
N ILE A 82 -9.27 4.92 9.86
CA ILE A 82 -8.37 4.22 8.94
C ILE A 82 -9.09 3.34 7.91
N ILE A 83 -10.36 3.00 8.14
CA ILE A 83 -11.16 2.14 7.25
C ILE A 83 -11.12 2.60 5.78
N PRO A 84 -11.44 3.87 5.44
CA PRO A 84 -11.38 4.35 4.05
C PRO A 84 -9.96 4.32 3.48
N THR A 85 -8.94 4.46 4.34
CA THR A 85 -7.54 4.42 3.93
C THR A 85 -7.12 3.01 3.51
N ILE A 86 -7.59 1.98 4.20
CA ILE A 86 -7.34 0.58 3.86
C ILE A 86 -7.96 0.23 2.50
N ALA A 87 -9.22 0.61 2.29
CA ALA A 87 -9.91 0.38 1.01
C ALA A 87 -9.17 1.06 -0.15
N LEU A 88 -8.77 2.31 0.05
CA LEU A 88 -8.02 3.06 -0.94
C LEU A 88 -6.65 2.44 -1.24
N LEU A 89 -5.93 1.96 -0.22
CA LEU A 89 -4.65 1.27 -0.40
C LEU A 89 -4.81 0.00 -1.26
N ALA A 90 -5.87 -0.77 -1.03
CA ALA A 90 -6.15 -1.98 -1.79
C ALA A 90 -6.36 -1.68 -3.28
N VAL A 91 -7.17 -0.66 -3.59
CA VAL A 91 -7.38 -0.20 -4.98
C VAL A 91 -6.11 0.41 -5.55
N GLY A 92 -5.38 1.18 -4.73
CA GLY A 92 -4.14 1.86 -5.10
C GLY A 92 -3.02 0.92 -5.54
N LEU A 93 -3.03 -0.33 -5.07
CA LEU A 93 -2.07 -1.34 -5.52
C LEU A 93 -2.09 -1.57 -7.02
N GLY A 94 -3.25 -1.49 -7.68
CA GLY A 94 -3.31 -1.59 -9.15
C GLY A 94 -2.49 -0.51 -9.84
N SER A 95 -2.53 0.72 -9.31
CA SER A 95 -1.71 1.82 -9.81
C SER A 95 -0.22 1.62 -9.50
N ILE A 96 0.10 1.09 -8.32
CA ILE A 96 1.48 0.75 -7.94
C ILE A 96 2.05 -0.30 -8.91
N LEU A 97 1.30 -1.35 -9.22
CA LEU A 97 1.70 -2.39 -10.18
C LEU A 97 1.96 -1.82 -11.58
N SER A 98 1.14 -0.87 -12.04
CA SER A 98 1.36 -0.16 -13.31
C SER A 98 2.65 0.68 -13.29
N SER A 99 2.86 1.45 -12.21
CA SER A 99 4.06 2.28 -12.05
C SER A 99 5.35 1.48 -11.80
N ALA A 100 5.22 0.24 -11.32
CA ALA A 100 6.35 -0.63 -11.01
C ALA A 100 7.19 -0.95 -12.26
N VAL A 101 6.59 -1.02 -13.45
CA VAL A 101 7.31 -1.26 -14.72
C VAL A 101 8.39 -0.20 -14.95
N PHE A 102 8.07 1.07 -14.68
CA PHE A 102 9.02 2.17 -14.82
C PHE A 102 10.16 2.05 -13.82
N VAL A 103 9.85 1.69 -12.57
CA VAL A 103 10.85 1.49 -11.52
C VAL A 103 11.76 0.30 -11.84
N GLU A 104 11.19 -0.83 -12.26
CA GLU A 104 11.95 -2.01 -12.68
C GLU A 104 12.94 -1.68 -13.81
N THR A 105 12.49 -0.89 -14.80
CA THR A 105 13.31 -0.47 -15.93
C THR A 105 14.42 0.49 -15.51
N VAL A 106 14.09 1.52 -14.71
CA VAL A 106 15.04 2.56 -14.28
C VAL A 106 16.11 2.01 -13.33
N PHE A 107 15.74 1.11 -12.43
CA PHE A 107 16.66 0.52 -11.45
C PHE A 107 17.32 -0.78 -11.96
N GLY A 108 17.01 -1.21 -13.19
CA GLY A 108 17.58 -2.41 -13.81
C GLY A 108 17.28 -3.69 -13.03
N ARG A 109 16.12 -3.78 -12.37
CA ARG A 109 15.70 -4.95 -11.60
C ARG A 109 14.52 -5.61 -12.31
N PRO A 110 14.73 -6.76 -12.98
CA PRO A 110 13.66 -7.45 -13.66
C PRO A 110 12.62 -7.94 -12.66
N GLY A 111 11.36 -7.72 -13.01
CA GLY A 111 10.18 -8.10 -12.24
C GLY A 111 9.03 -8.45 -13.17
N ILE A 112 7.81 -8.40 -12.65
CA ILE A 112 6.62 -8.82 -13.40
C ILE A 112 6.32 -7.80 -14.52
N GLY A 113 6.55 -6.51 -14.28
CA GLY A 113 6.27 -5.46 -15.25
C GLY A 113 7.11 -5.59 -16.52
N THR A 114 8.42 -5.71 -16.33
CA THR A 114 9.42 -5.92 -17.40
C THR A 114 9.24 -7.25 -18.12
N LEU A 115 8.77 -8.29 -17.43
CA LEU A 115 8.40 -9.58 -18.04
C LEU A 115 7.22 -9.44 -19.00
N ILE A 116 6.15 -8.75 -18.60
CA ILE A 116 4.99 -8.51 -19.47
C ILE A 116 5.40 -7.68 -20.68
N THR A 117 6.11 -6.55 -20.48
CA THR A 117 6.51 -5.68 -21.60
C THR A 117 7.40 -6.41 -22.60
N GLY A 118 8.34 -7.23 -22.11
CA GLY A 118 9.19 -8.06 -22.97
C GLY A 118 8.40 -9.13 -23.74
N ALA A 119 7.42 -9.76 -23.10
CA ALA A 119 6.55 -10.74 -23.74
C ALA A 119 5.66 -10.13 -24.82
N VAL A 120 5.13 -8.92 -24.59
CA VAL A 120 4.35 -8.16 -25.57
C VAL A 120 5.20 -7.83 -26.81
N GLN A 121 6.43 -7.33 -26.62
CA GLN A 121 7.34 -7.02 -27.73
C GLN A 121 7.69 -8.25 -28.57
N LYS A 122 7.88 -9.40 -27.92
CA LYS A 122 8.16 -10.69 -28.57
C LYS A 122 6.90 -11.38 -29.11
N ARG A 123 5.72 -10.76 -29.01
CA ARG A 123 4.41 -11.34 -29.37
C ARG A 123 4.18 -12.71 -28.73
N ASN A 124 4.71 -12.92 -27.53
CA ASN A 124 4.53 -14.15 -26.77
C ASN A 124 3.23 -14.06 -25.97
N TYR A 125 2.10 -14.26 -26.66
CA TYR A 125 0.76 -14.16 -26.08
C TYR A 125 0.51 -15.11 -24.89
N PRO A 126 1.00 -16.37 -24.88
CA PRO A 126 0.85 -17.25 -23.72
C PRO A 126 1.43 -16.66 -22.43
N VAL A 127 2.63 -16.07 -22.51
CA VAL A 127 3.28 -15.46 -21.33
C VAL A 127 2.54 -14.21 -20.88
N VAL A 128 2.09 -13.37 -21.82
CA VAL A 128 1.28 -12.18 -21.50
C VAL A 128 0.00 -12.59 -20.76
N MET A 129 -0.74 -13.57 -21.30
CA MET A 129 -2.00 -14.03 -20.72
C MET A 129 -1.80 -14.64 -19.33
N GLY A 130 -0.80 -15.52 -19.17
CA GLY A 130 -0.49 -16.12 -17.86
C GLY A 130 -0.12 -15.08 -16.81
N THR A 131 0.64 -14.06 -17.19
CA THR A 131 1.06 -13.01 -16.26
C THR A 131 -0.09 -12.08 -15.88
N VAL A 132 -0.95 -11.72 -16.84
CA VAL A 132 -2.17 -10.93 -16.57
C VAL A 132 -3.12 -11.68 -15.64
N LEU A 133 -3.32 -12.98 -15.86
CA LEU A 133 -4.16 -13.81 -15.01
C LEU A 133 -3.63 -13.86 -13.57
N PHE A 134 -2.32 -14.10 -13.42
CA PHE A 134 -1.66 -14.11 -12.12
C PHE A 134 -1.80 -12.76 -11.39
N MET A 135 -1.54 -11.65 -12.09
CA MET A 135 -1.65 -10.30 -11.52
C MET A 135 -3.09 -9.97 -11.13
N THR A 136 -4.07 -10.41 -11.92
CA THR A 136 -5.49 -10.24 -11.61
C THR A 136 -5.87 -11.04 -10.37
N ALA A 137 -5.46 -12.31 -10.28
CA ALA A 137 -5.71 -13.14 -9.12
C ALA A 137 -5.07 -12.57 -7.84
N PHE A 138 -3.82 -12.08 -7.96
CA PHE A 138 -3.13 -11.41 -6.85
C PHE A 138 -3.83 -10.12 -6.43
N TYR A 139 -4.25 -9.29 -7.38
CA TYR A 139 -4.98 -8.06 -7.09
C TYR A 139 -6.31 -8.36 -6.37
N LEU A 140 -7.08 -9.34 -6.85
CA LEU A 140 -8.31 -9.79 -6.20
C LEU A 140 -8.04 -10.29 -4.78
N PHE A 141 -6.99 -11.08 -4.59
CA PHE A 141 -6.57 -11.55 -3.28
C PHE A 141 -6.31 -10.38 -2.31
N VAL A 142 -5.61 -9.33 -2.75
CA VAL A 142 -5.33 -8.19 -1.89
C VAL A 142 -6.59 -7.37 -1.58
N VAL A 143 -7.45 -7.14 -2.56
CA VAL A 143 -8.74 -6.46 -2.33
C VAL A 143 -9.59 -7.23 -1.33
N THR A 144 -9.73 -8.55 -1.52
CA THR A 144 -10.46 -9.40 -0.57
C THR A 144 -9.83 -9.40 0.83
N ALA A 145 -8.49 -9.42 0.92
CA ALA A 145 -7.80 -9.33 2.21
C ALA A 145 -8.06 -7.98 2.90
N ALA A 146 -8.12 -6.88 2.15
CA ALA A 146 -8.46 -5.57 2.67
C ALA A 146 -9.91 -5.49 3.15
N ASP A 147 -10.85 -6.05 2.39
CA ASP A 147 -12.26 -6.12 2.79
C ASP A 147 -12.43 -6.94 4.09
N LEU A 148 -11.71 -8.05 4.23
CA LEU A 148 -11.70 -8.84 5.46
C LEU A 148 -11.11 -8.06 6.64
N LEU A 149 -10.04 -7.30 6.40
CA LEU A 149 -9.43 -6.44 7.42
C LEU A 149 -10.40 -5.35 7.87
N ILE A 150 -11.10 -4.72 6.93
CA ILE A 150 -12.14 -3.73 7.18
C ILE A 150 -13.28 -4.36 7.98
N ALA A 151 -13.78 -5.53 7.57
CA ALA A 151 -14.85 -6.24 8.28
C ALA A 151 -14.46 -6.60 9.73
N ARG A 152 -13.17 -6.87 9.99
CA ARG A 152 -12.66 -7.11 11.36
C ARG A 152 -12.52 -5.82 12.17
N LEU A 153 -12.17 -4.71 11.51
CA LEU A 153 -11.97 -3.41 12.15
C LEU A 153 -13.28 -2.68 12.44
N ASP A 154 -14.28 -2.83 11.55
CA ASP A 154 -15.56 -2.17 11.62
C ASP A 154 -16.61 -3.01 12.39
N PRO A 155 -16.98 -2.61 13.62
CA PRO A 155 -18.06 -3.27 14.35
C PRO A 155 -19.46 -2.99 13.77
N ARG A 156 -19.65 -1.95 12.93
CA ARG A 156 -20.97 -1.55 12.39
C ARG A 156 -21.49 -2.51 11.32
N VAL A 157 -20.60 -3.16 10.56
CA VAL A 157 -20.98 -4.21 9.59
C VAL A 157 -21.71 -5.37 10.28
N ARG A 158 -21.45 -5.59 11.58
CA ARG A 158 -22.07 -6.65 12.36
C ARG A 158 -23.52 -6.33 12.80
N ASP A 159 -23.92 -5.07 12.82
CA ASP A 159 -25.26 -4.67 13.25
C ASP A 159 -26.29 -4.68 12.11
N VAL A 160 -25.85 -4.57 10.86
CA VAL A 160 -26.74 -4.65 9.67
C VAL A 160 -27.30 -6.05 9.47
N PHE A 161 -26.53 -7.09 9.80
CA PHE A 161 -26.98 -8.49 9.76
C PHE A 161 -27.87 -8.90 10.95
N ARG A 162 -28.10 -8.00 11.90
CA ARG A 162 -28.88 -8.26 13.11
C ARG A 162 -30.27 -7.63 13.09
N ARG A 163 -30.67 -7.02 11.97
CA ARG A 163 -32.02 -6.49 11.72
C ARG A 163 -32.75 -7.32 10.69
#